data_AF-A0A536A5A4-F1
#
_entry.id   AF-A0A536A5A4-F1
#
_cell.length_a   1.000
_cell.length_b   1.000
_cell.length_c   1.000
_cell.angle_alpha   90.00
_cell.angle_beta   90.00
_cell.angle_gamma   90.00
#
_symmetry.space_group_name_H-M   'P 1'
#
loop_
_entity.id
_entity.type
_entity.pdbx_description
1 polymer ?
#
loop_
_entity_poly.entity_id
_entity_poly.type
_entity_poly.pdbx_seq_one_letter_code
_entity_poly.pdbx_strand_id
1 'polypeptide(L)'
;MESTGELAWFRGEVLRSIVRPRSFARSLASEHFGLAGVLVVVGAGIALSLTIDALVLATKGISPASFVARLIFESLLLGARLAVSAAVVASAVFLGARVARQSDFTLDQCFNAVAFASSPLLIAPLAALIAVFAPNLVVFVGIVVLLVGLRALAGLVLNLRAMLPLPATALALLLALASGWIVLGDQVSRIRMTAYAIAPELASPLSATPAEGKRYDFQEASLTVPEDWTYSVRGIAGEIAHFETASATLNVAVLRPEDLATMDSFADQIARSERLGFSAARNERSVERINGVVAVDDRADGTYEARHIALRQFAILVRTEGMALQFRFFDPPDADAAFAQAAAIAATWHFGTAP
;
A
#
# COMPACT_ATOMS: atom_id res chain seq x y z
N MET A 1 -38.25 33.07 9.03
CA MET A 1 -36.79 33.30 8.92
C MET A 1 -36.22 32.17 8.07
N GLU A 2 -36.32 32.33 6.76
CA GLU A 2 -35.80 31.39 5.76
C GLU A 2 -34.41 31.87 5.32
N SER A 3 -33.37 31.15 5.73
CA SER A 3 -32.07 31.14 5.06
C SER A 3 -31.36 29.78 5.27
N THR A 4 -32.12 28.69 5.23
CA THR A 4 -31.56 27.33 5.21
C THR A 4 -31.04 27.02 3.81
N GLY A 5 -29.89 27.61 3.46
CA GLY A 5 -29.18 27.29 2.24
C GLY A 5 -28.67 25.84 2.25
N GLU A 6 -28.54 25.23 1.06
CA GLU A 6 -28.10 23.84 0.87
C GLU A 6 -26.79 23.52 1.60
N LEU A 7 -25.87 24.49 1.68
CA LEU A 7 -24.60 24.35 2.42
C LEU A 7 -24.81 24.21 3.94
N ALA A 8 -25.77 24.93 4.52
CA ALA A 8 -26.07 24.86 5.95
C ALA A 8 -26.74 23.52 6.29
N TRP A 9 -27.62 23.05 5.41
CA TRP A 9 -28.19 21.70 5.49
C TRP A 9 -27.10 20.62 5.41
N PHE A 10 -26.23 20.68 4.40
CA PHE A 10 -25.13 19.73 4.22
C PHE A 10 -24.19 19.67 5.44
N ARG A 11 -23.76 20.84 5.95
CA ARG A 11 -22.94 20.92 7.18
C ARG A 11 -23.66 20.32 8.38
N GLY A 12 -24.95 20.59 8.54
CA GLY A 12 -25.78 20.02 9.59
C GLY A 12 -25.81 18.49 9.53
N GLU A 13 -25.93 17.93 8.33
CA GLU A 13 -26.02 16.49 8.14
C GLU A 13 -24.67 15.78 8.34
N VAL A 14 -23.57 16.36 7.86
CA VAL A 14 -22.21 15.91 8.18
C VAL A 14 -22.00 15.92 9.70
N LEU A 15 -22.33 17.01 10.38
CA LEU A 15 -22.20 17.10 11.84
C LEU A 15 -23.08 16.05 12.55
N ARG A 16 -24.32 15.85 12.08
CA ARG A 16 -25.26 14.86 12.64
C ARG A 16 -24.72 13.45 12.50
N SER A 17 -24.14 13.09 11.35
CA SER A 17 -23.53 11.77 11.14
C SER A 17 -22.33 11.51 12.08
N ILE A 18 -21.59 12.57 12.45
CA ILE A 18 -20.44 12.52 13.37
C ILE A 18 -20.87 12.50 14.84
N VAL A 19 -21.83 13.34 15.25
CA VAL A 19 -22.18 13.51 16.67
C VAL A 19 -23.31 12.59 17.11
N ARG A 20 -24.26 12.28 16.22
CA ARG A 20 -25.48 11.50 16.54
C ARG A 20 -25.71 10.37 15.51
N PRO A 21 -24.80 9.37 15.43
CA PRO A 21 -24.85 8.35 14.38
C PRO A 21 -26.12 7.50 14.41
N ARG A 22 -26.67 7.22 15.61
CA ARG A 22 -27.90 6.43 15.74
C ARG A 22 -29.14 7.16 15.20
N SER A 23 -29.22 8.48 15.36
CA SER A 23 -30.34 9.25 14.83
C SER A 23 -30.22 9.49 13.33
N PHE A 24 -28.98 9.58 12.83
CA PHE A 24 -28.67 9.63 11.40
C PHE A 24 -29.01 8.29 10.71
N ALA A 25 -28.56 7.17 11.28
CA ALA A 25 -28.81 5.84 10.73
C ALA A 25 -30.30 5.54 10.53
N ARG A 26 -31.15 6.05 11.42
CA ARG A 26 -32.61 5.91 11.34
C ARG A 26 -33.24 6.77 10.23
N SER A 27 -32.65 7.91 9.87
CA SER A 27 -33.17 8.79 8.81
C SER A 27 -32.68 8.42 7.41
N LEU A 28 -31.62 7.61 7.28
CA LEU A 28 -31.09 7.13 6.00
C LEU A 28 -32.12 6.40 5.13
N ALA A 29 -33.10 5.73 5.75
CA ALA A 29 -34.15 5.00 5.03
C ALA A 29 -35.17 5.94 4.33
N SER A 30 -35.28 7.18 4.78
CA SER A 30 -36.30 8.14 4.34
C SER A 30 -35.74 9.31 3.53
N GLU A 31 -34.43 9.52 3.53
CA GLU A 31 -33.79 10.69 2.95
C GLU A 31 -32.90 10.32 1.75
N HIS A 32 -32.91 11.19 0.73
CA HIS A 32 -32.04 11.09 -0.45
C HIS A 32 -31.00 12.20 -0.39
N PHE A 33 -29.72 11.84 -0.40
CA PHE A 33 -28.63 12.79 -0.21
C PHE A 33 -27.90 13.12 -1.53
N GLY A 34 -28.13 12.35 -2.60
CA GLY A 34 -27.57 12.62 -3.93
C GLY A 34 -26.06 12.87 -3.91
N LEU A 35 -25.62 14.02 -4.46
CA LEU A 35 -24.21 14.42 -4.53
C LEU A 35 -23.53 14.59 -3.15
N ALA A 36 -24.28 14.79 -2.07
CA ALA A 36 -23.71 15.00 -0.75
C ALA A 36 -22.90 13.77 -0.28
N GLY A 37 -23.39 12.55 -0.54
CA GLY A 37 -22.64 11.33 -0.21
C GLY A 37 -21.29 11.27 -0.95
N VAL A 38 -21.28 11.63 -2.23
CA VAL A 38 -20.06 11.66 -3.05
C VAL A 38 -19.06 12.66 -2.48
N LEU A 39 -19.51 13.88 -2.14
CA LEU A 39 -18.65 14.91 -1.54
C LEU A 39 -18.07 14.46 -0.20
N VAL A 40 -18.88 13.80 0.64
CA VAL A 40 -18.42 13.29 1.94
C VAL A 40 -17.35 12.22 1.76
N VAL A 41 -17.58 11.21 0.91
CA VAL A 41 -16.62 10.11 0.75
C VAL A 41 -15.32 10.56 0.07
N VAL A 42 -15.41 11.44 -0.93
CA VAL A 42 -14.22 11.99 -1.59
C VAL A 42 -13.44 12.87 -0.61
N GLY A 43 -14.13 13.77 0.11
CA GLY A 43 -13.52 14.61 1.13
C GLY A 43 -12.90 13.80 2.27
N ALA A 44 -13.55 12.72 2.70
CA ALA A 44 -13.05 11.81 3.72
C ALA A 44 -11.78 11.08 3.25
N GLY A 45 -11.73 10.65 1.99
CA GLY A 45 -10.53 10.04 1.41
C GLY A 45 -9.37 11.03 1.28
N ILE A 46 -9.63 12.27 0.85
CA ILE A 46 -8.63 13.34 0.82
C ILE A 46 -8.10 13.61 2.24
N ALA A 47 -9.00 13.80 3.21
CA ALA A 47 -8.66 14.06 4.59
C ALA A 47 -7.85 12.92 5.23
N LEU A 48 -8.21 11.68 4.94
CA LEU A 48 -7.48 10.50 5.36
C LEU A 48 -6.07 10.47 4.76
N SER A 49 -5.93 10.75 3.46
CA SER A 49 -4.61 10.80 2.79
C SER A 49 -3.70 11.79 3.48
N LEU A 50 -4.16 13.05 3.59
CA LEU A 50 -3.37 14.13 4.20
C LEU A 50 -2.98 13.80 5.65
N THR A 51 -3.86 13.10 6.39
CA THR A 51 -3.58 12.66 7.76
C THR A 51 -2.48 11.61 7.81
N ILE A 52 -2.55 10.59 6.94
CA ILE A 52 -1.52 9.53 6.87
C ILE A 52 -0.20 10.14 6.42
N ASP A 53 -0.22 10.96 5.38
CA ASP A 53 0.95 11.65 4.85
C ASP A 53 1.66 12.47 5.95
N ALA A 54 0.90 13.32 6.64
CA ALA A 54 1.43 14.16 7.70
C ALA A 54 2.01 13.34 8.86
N LEU A 55 1.34 12.26 9.27
CA LEU A 55 1.83 11.37 10.33
C LEU A 55 3.11 10.65 9.92
N VAL A 56 3.17 10.09 8.72
CA VAL A 56 4.36 9.39 8.23
C VAL A 56 5.52 10.36 8.14
N LEU A 57 5.34 11.53 7.55
CA LEU A 57 6.39 12.54 7.44
C LEU A 57 6.86 13.04 8.82
N ALA A 58 5.93 13.28 9.75
CA ALA A 58 6.25 13.67 11.13
C ALA A 58 7.06 12.59 11.86
N THR A 59 6.74 11.30 11.70
CA THR A 59 7.54 10.20 12.29
C THR A 59 8.95 10.13 11.74
N LYS A 60 9.20 10.72 10.56
CA LYS A 60 10.50 10.77 9.90
C LYS A 60 11.22 12.11 10.08
N GLY A 61 10.61 13.08 10.79
CA GLY A 61 11.17 14.42 10.95
C GLY A 61 11.22 15.24 9.65
N ILE A 62 10.43 14.86 8.64
CA ILE A 62 10.41 15.52 7.34
C ILE A 62 9.27 16.55 7.30
N SER A 63 9.56 17.73 6.74
CA SER A 63 8.55 18.77 6.53
C SER A 63 7.58 18.39 5.40
N PRO A 64 6.25 18.44 5.62
CA PRO A 64 5.25 18.25 4.56
C PRO A 64 5.31 19.29 3.44
N ALA A 65 5.91 20.46 3.69
CA ALA A 65 5.95 21.57 2.74
C ALA A 65 6.72 21.22 1.44
N SER A 66 7.70 20.32 1.50
CA SER A 66 8.42 19.87 0.29
C SER A 66 7.60 18.95 -0.62
N PHE A 67 6.38 18.56 -0.23
CA PHE A 67 5.55 17.58 -0.93
C PHE A 67 4.18 18.12 -1.38
N VAL A 68 3.88 19.42 -1.20
CA VAL A 68 2.52 19.98 -1.33
C VAL A 68 1.81 19.62 -2.64
N ALA A 69 2.45 19.82 -3.80
CA ALA A 69 1.83 19.53 -5.09
C ALA A 69 1.42 18.05 -5.23
N ARG A 70 2.24 17.15 -4.68
CA ARG A 70 1.98 15.72 -4.71
C ARG A 70 0.96 15.28 -3.66
N LEU A 71 1.02 15.84 -2.44
CA LEU A 71 0.02 15.60 -1.39
C LEU A 71 -1.39 15.93 -1.90
N ILE A 72 -1.52 17.00 -2.68
CA ILE A 72 -2.80 17.35 -3.32
C ILE A 72 -3.21 16.27 -4.34
N PHE A 73 -2.32 15.84 -5.23
CA PHE A 73 -2.66 14.86 -6.26
C PHE A 73 -2.98 13.46 -5.69
N GLU A 74 -2.13 12.95 -4.78
CA GLU A 74 -2.32 11.64 -4.14
C GLU A 74 -3.58 11.62 -3.27
N SER A 75 -3.87 12.73 -2.55
CA SER A 75 -5.10 12.83 -1.76
C SER A 75 -6.37 12.82 -2.62
N LEU A 76 -6.34 13.45 -3.79
CA LEU A 76 -7.44 13.36 -4.77
C LEU A 76 -7.63 11.93 -5.30
N LEU A 77 -6.52 11.23 -5.60
CA LEU A 77 -6.57 9.83 -6.01
C LEU A 77 -7.15 8.93 -4.91
N LEU A 78 -6.75 9.14 -3.65
CA LEU A 78 -7.32 8.40 -2.53
C LEU A 78 -8.81 8.71 -2.34
N GLY A 79 -9.22 9.97 -2.48
CA GLY A 79 -10.62 10.38 -2.49
C GLY A 79 -11.43 9.61 -3.53
N ALA A 80 -10.93 9.54 -4.77
CA ALA A 80 -11.58 8.80 -5.85
C ALA A 80 -11.66 7.28 -5.57
N ARG A 81 -10.56 6.68 -5.08
CA ARG A 81 -10.54 5.23 -4.75
C ARG A 81 -11.45 4.87 -3.61
N LEU A 82 -11.56 5.73 -2.58
CA LEU A 82 -12.49 5.52 -1.49
C LEU A 82 -13.94 5.61 -1.98
N ALA A 83 -14.24 6.54 -2.90
CA ALA A 83 -15.57 6.63 -3.51
C ALA A 83 -15.92 5.38 -4.32
N VAL A 84 -14.98 4.86 -5.14
CA VAL A 84 -15.15 3.59 -5.88
C VAL A 84 -15.36 2.42 -4.92
N SER A 85 -14.56 2.33 -3.86
CA SER A 85 -14.69 1.28 -2.84
C SER A 85 -16.05 1.35 -2.13
N ALA A 86 -16.50 2.55 -1.77
CA ALA A 86 -17.81 2.77 -1.19
C ALA A 86 -18.95 2.36 -2.14
N ALA A 87 -18.81 2.64 -3.45
CA ALA A 87 -19.78 2.20 -4.46
C ALA A 87 -19.84 0.68 -4.61
N VAL A 88 -18.69 -0.02 -4.56
CA VAL A 88 -18.63 -1.49 -4.58
C VAL A 88 -19.30 -2.07 -3.33
N VAL A 89 -18.98 -1.56 -2.15
CA VAL A 89 -19.60 -1.99 -0.89
C VAL A 89 -21.11 -1.72 -0.92
N ALA A 90 -21.53 -0.54 -1.37
CA ALA A 90 -22.94 -0.17 -1.48
C ALA A 90 -23.70 -1.08 -2.46
N SER A 91 -23.08 -1.49 -3.57
CA SER A 91 -23.66 -2.44 -4.52
C SER A 91 -23.85 -3.82 -3.90
N ALA A 92 -22.87 -4.30 -3.11
CA ALA A 92 -22.99 -5.54 -2.37
C ALA A 92 -24.09 -5.47 -1.30
N VAL A 93 -24.19 -4.34 -0.59
CA VAL A 93 -25.26 -4.06 0.39
C VAL A 93 -26.63 -4.08 -0.28
N PHE A 94 -26.77 -3.43 -1.43
CA PHE A 94 -28.01 -3.39 -2.20
C PHE A 94 -28.44 -4.79 -2.66
N LEU A 95 -27.51 -5.59 -3.20
CA LEU A 95 -27.78 -6.99 -3.56
C LEU A 95 -28.18 -7.82 -2.33
N GLY A 96 -27.48 -7.64 -1.21
CA GLY A 96 -27.78 -8.31 0.05
C GLY A 96 -29.16 -7.98 0.60
N ALA A 97 -29.57 -6.71 0.54
CA ALA A 97 -30.91 -6.26 0.94
C ALA A 97 -32.00 -6.90 0.06
N ARG A 98 -31.76 -6.96 -1.25
CA ARG A 98 -32.67 -7.61 -2.21
C ARG A 98 -32.82 -9.11 -1.95
N VAL A 99 -31.73 -9.81 -1.68
CA VAL A 99 -31.73 -11.25 -1.32
C VAL A 99 -32.45 -11.49 0.02
N ALA A 100 -32.27 -10.58 0.99
CA ALA A 100 -32.95 -10.63 2.28
C ALA A 100 -34.44 -10.22 2.23
N ARG A 101 -34.99 -9.98 1.02
CA ARG A 101 -36.36 -9.49 0.78
C ARG A 101 -36.68 -8.15 1.47
N GLN A 102 -35.66 -7.34 1.73
CA GLN A 102 -35.80 -5.96 2.18
C GLN A 102 -35.77 -5.06 0.92
N SER A 103 -36.88 -5.03 0.20
CA SER A 103 -36.99 -4.48 -1.17
C SER A 103 -37.08 -2.95 -1.26
N ASP A 104 -37.11 -2.25 -0.14
CA ASP A 104 -37.52 -0.85 -0.11
C ASP A 104 -36.35 0.13 -0.23
N PHE A 105 -35.11 -0.38 -0.18
CA PHE A 105 -33.91 0.45 -0.24
C PHE A 105 -33.40 0.67 -1.67
N THR A 106 -33.06 1.91 -1.99
CA THR A 106 -32.41 2.26 -3.26
C THR A 106 -30.90 2.11 -3.17
N LEU A 107 -30.22 1.96 -4.32
CA LEU A 107 -28.76 1.95 -4.38
C LEU A 107 -28.16 3.27 -3.85
N ASP A 108 -28.83 4.41 -4.08
CA ASP A 108 -28.43 5.71 -3.55
C ASP A 108 -28.44 5.73 -2.01
N GLN A 109 -29.48 5.19 -1.38
CA GLN A 109 -29.54 5.06 0.08
C GLN A 109 -28.42 4.17 0.63
N CYS A 110 -28.15 3.04 -0.04
CA CYS A 110 -27.06 2.15 0.34
C CYS A 110 -25.68 2.84 0.21
N PHE A 111 -25.49 3.63 -0.85
CA PHE A 111 -24.27 4.41 -1.05
C PHE A 111 -24.11 5.47 0.03
N ASN A 112 -25.16 6.24 0.32
CA ASN A 112 -25.13 7.28 1.35
C ASN A 112 -24.88 6.70 2.74
N ALA A 113 -25.39 5.51 3.04
CA ALA A 113 -25.10 4.81 4.29
C ALA A 113 -23.60 4.51 4.46
N VAL A 114 -22.92 4.09 3.39
CA VAL A 114 -21.47 3.83 3.41
C VAL A 114 -20.69 5.14 3.39
N ALA A 115 -21.08 6.10 2.55
CA ALA A 115 -20.39 7.37 2.40
C ALA A 115 -20.42 8.20 3.69
N PHE A 116 -21.57 8.41 4.31
CA PHE A 116 -21.67 9.19 5.56
C PHE A 116 -21.05 8.48 6.76
N ALA A 117 -20.81 7.17 6.71
CA ALA A 117 -20.02 6.51 7.74
C ALA A 117 -18.56 6.98 7.75
N SER A 118 -18.04 7.47 6.63
CA SER A 118 -16.68 8.01 6.51
C SER A 118 -16.53 9.46 6.96
N SER A 119 -17.64 10.15 7.28
CA SER A 119 -17.62 11.56 7.69
C SER A 119 -16.70 11.91 8.88
N PRO A 120 -16.47 11.03 9.89
CA PRO A 120 -15.50 11.33 10.94
C PRO A 120 -14.08 11.53 10.41
N LEU A 121 -13.72 10.94 9.26
CA LEU A 121 -12.38 11.09 8.70
C LEU A 121 -12.09 12.54 8.26
N LEU A 122 -13.13 13.35 7.99
CA LEU A 122 -13.00 14.77 7.64
C LEU A 122 -12.31 15.60 8.73
N ILE A 123 -12.39 15.18 9.99
CA ILE A 123 -11.75 15.87 11.12
C ILE A 123 -10.34 15.35 11.42
N ALA A 124 -9.91 14.24 10.82
CA ALA A 124 -8.61 13.62 11.07
C ALA A 124 -7.40 14.56 10.77
N PRO A 125 -7.43 15.41 9.71
CA PRO A 125 -6.33 16.34 9.43
C PRO A 125 -6.04 17.32 10.56
N LEU A 126 -7.07 17.71 11.33
CA LEU A 126 -6.90 18.63 12.47
C LEU A 126 -6.02 18.02 13.56
N ALA A 127 -6.17 16.72 13.80
CA ALA A 127 -5.29 15.99 14.71
C ALA A 127 -3.87 15.87 14.12
N ALA A 128 -3.76 15.58 12.82
CA ALA A 128 -2.47 15.43 12.14
C ALA A 128 -1.61 16.71 12.19
N LEU A 129 -2.24 17.89 12.10
CA LEU A 129 -1.54 19.18 12.24
C LEU A 129 -0.81 19.31 13.58
N ILE A 130 -1.34 18.73 14.67
CA ILE A 130 -0.67 18.73 15.96
C ILE A 130 0.68 18.01 15.87
N ALA A 131 0.76 16.88 15.16
CA ALA A 131 2.02 16.14 14.98
C ALA A 131 3.04 16.90 14.14
N VAL A 132 2.59 17.74 13.20
CA VAL A 132 3.46 18.59 12.38
C VAL A 132 4.12 19.69 13.22
N PHE A 133 3.38 20.32 14.13
CA PHE A 133 3.90 21.42 14.97
C PHE A 133 4.48 20.97 16.31
N ALA A 134 4.12 19.78 16.79
CA ALA A 134 4.59 19.17 18.03
C ALA A 134 4.92 17.68 17.80
N PRO A 135 6.09 17.37 17.19
CA PRO A 135 6.47 15.99 16.86
C PRO A 135 6.56 15.04 18.07
N ASN A 136 6.79 15.58 19.26
CA ASN A 136 6.77 14.81 20.52
C ASN A 136 5.37 14.25 20.87
N LEU A 137 4.31 14.72 20.23
CA LEU A 137 2.94 14.25 20.43
C LEU A 137 2.46 13.24 19.39
N VAL A 138 3.33 12.75 18.48
CA VAL A 138 2.96 11.80 17.41
C VAL A 138 2.17 10.59 17.92
N VAL A 139 2.57 10.00 19.06
CA VAL A 139 1.86 8.86 19.67
C VAL A 139 0.43 9.25 20.08
N PHE A 140 0.28 10.41 20.72
CA PHE A 140 -1.03 10.92 21.12
C PHE A 140 -1.92 11.20 19.90
N VAL A 141 -1.36 11.82 18.86
CA VAL A 141 -2.08 12.06 17.61
C VAL A 141 -2.50 10.74 16.94
N GLY A 142 -1.62 9.73 16.95
CA GLY A 142 -1.94 8.40 16.47
C GLY A 142 -3.14 7.78 17.19
N ILE A 143 -3.24 7.94 18.52
CA ILE A 143 -4.40 7.49 19.31
C ILE A 143 -5.66 8.25 18.90
N VAL A 144 -5.60 9.58 18.73
CA VAL A 144 -6.76 10.38 18.31
C VAL A 144 -7.25 9.95 16.93
N VAL A 145 -6.34 9.75 15.97
CA VAL A 145 -6.67 9.29 14.61
C VAL A 145 -7.26 7.88 14.64
N LEU A 146 -6.74 6.99 15.49
CA LEU A 146 -7.32 5.66 15.70
C LEU A 146 -8.77 5.75 16.21
N LEU A 147 -9.03 6.63 17.18
CA LEU A 147 -10.39 6.83 17.71
C LEU A 147 -11.34 7.37 16.63
N VAL A 148 -10.87 8.27 15.76
CA VAL A 148 -11.64 8.75 14.60
C VAL A 148 -11.95 7.60 13.63
N GLY A 149 -10.98 6.74 13.34
CA GLY A 149 -11.17 5.54 12.51
C GLY A 149 -12.19 4.55 13.12
N LEU A 150 -12.05 4.24 14.41
CA LEU A 150 -13.01 3.39 15.14
C LEU A 150 -14.42 3.99 15.13
N ARG A 151 -14.52 5.32 15.20
CA ARG A 151 -15.80 6.02 15.13
C ARG A 151 -16.45 5.90 13.74
N ALA A 152 -15.66 5.96 12.67
CA ALA A 152 -16.15 5.73 11.31
C ALA A 152 -16.65 4.29 11.13
N LEU A 153 -15.91 3.30 11.62
CA LEU A 153 -16.32 1.89 11.61
C LEU A 153 -17.61 1.64 12.41
N ALA A 154 -17.73 2.23 13.60
CA ALA A 154 -18.96 2.16 14.39
C ALA A 154 -20.15 2.80 13.66
N GLY A 155 -19.93 3.92 12.96
CA GLY A 155 -20.94 4.55 12.11
C GLY A 155 -21.39 3.63 10.97
N LEU A 156 -20.44 2.97 10.31
CA LEU A 156 -20.72 2.02 9.24
C LEU A 156 -21.57 0.86 9.75
N VAL A 157 -21.22 0.24 10.88
CA VAL A 157 -22.01 -0.84 11.47
C VAL A 157 -23.43 -0.37 11.80
N LEU A 158 -23.59 0.81 12.39
CA LEU A 158 -24.90 1.35 12.73
C LEU A 158 -25.76 1.60 11.48
N ASN A 159 -25.18 2.19 10.44
CA ASN A 159 -25.86 2.46 9.18
C ASN A 159 -26.26 1.15 8.48
N LEU A 160 -25.35 0.18 8.41
CA LEU A 160 -25.60 -1.11 7.78
C LEU A 160 -26.63 -1.95 8.56
N ARG A 161 -26.62 -1.93 9.89
CA ARG A 161 -27.63 -2.64 10.70
C ARG A 161 -29.03 -2.05 10.59
N ALA A 162 -29.15 -0.79 10.18
CA ALA A 162 -30.46 -0.19 9.89
C ALA A 162 -31.05 -0.71 8.57
N MET A 163 -30.22 -1.24 7.67
CA MET A 163 -30.60 -1.65 6.31
C MET A 163 -30.50 -3.15 6.04
N LEU A 164 -29.79 -3.90 6.89
CA LEU A 164 -29.46 -5.30 6.64
C LEU A 164 -29.61 -6.15 7.92
N PRO A 165 -29.91 -7.45 7.78
CA PRO A 165 -29.79 -8.39 8.88
C PRO A 165 -28.32 -8.58 9.27
N LEU A 166 -28.08 -8.96 10.53
CA LEU A 166 -26.76 -9.19 11.12
C LEU A 166 -25.72 -9.89 10.21
N PRO A 167 -26.01 -11.05 9.60
CA PRO A 167 -25.02 -11.73 8.75
C PRO A 167 -24.62 -10.92 7.52
N ALA A 168 -25.56 -10.22 6.89
CA ALA A 168 -25.29 -9.38 5.74
C ALA A 168 -24.51 -8.11 6.14
N THR A 169 -24.79 -7.54 7.32
CA THR A 169 -23.98 -6.45 7.87
C THR A 169 -22.53 -6.89 8.11
N ALA A 170 -22.33 -8.09 8.66
CA ALA A 170 -20.98 -8.62 8.90
C ALA A 170 -20.21 -8.81 7.60
N LEU A 171 -20.85 -9.37 6.56
CA LEU A 171 -20.24 -9.52 5.24
C LEU A 171 -19.88 -8.17 4.60
N ALA A 172 -20.79 -7.20 4.64
CA ALA A 172 -20.54 -5.86 4.11
C ALA A 172 -19.41 -5.14 4.85
N LEU A 173 -19.30 -5.33 6.17
CA LEU A 173 -18.19 -4.81 6.96
C LEU A 173 -16.87 -5.48 6.57
N LEU A 174 -16.85 -6.81 6.39
CA LEU A 174 -15.66 -7.53 5.92
C LEU A 174 -15.20 -7.03 4.55
N LEU A 175 -16.14 -6.81 3.61
CA LEU A 175 -15.82 -6.24 2.30
C LEU A 175 -15.27 -4.82 2.41
N ALA A 176 -15.87 -3.97 3.25
CA ALA A 176 -15.37 -2.62 3.49
C ALA A 176 -13.96 -2.63 4.10
N LEU A 177 -13.70 -3.49 5.10
CA LEU A 177 -12.38 -3.64 5.70
C LEU A 177 -11.34 -4.19 4.72
N ALA A 178 -11.68 -5.20 3.92
CA ALA A 178 -10.80 -5.77 2.91
C ALA A 178 -10.46 -4.73 1.83
N SER A 179 -11.45 -3.96 1.35
CA SER A 179 -11.22 -2.87 0.39
C SER A 179 -10.34 -1.76 0.98
N GLY A 180 -10.61 -1.36 2.22
CA GLY A 180 -9.83 -0.35 2.94
C GLY A 180 -8.39 -0.80 3.16
N TRP A 181 -8.16 -2.07 3.49
CA TRP A 181 -6.83 -2.65 3.65
C TRP A 181 -6.00 -2.55 2.37
N ILE A 182 -6.59 -2.91 1.22
CA ILE A 182 -5.93 -2.81 -0.10
C ILE A 182 -5.57 -1.35 -0.42
N VAL A 183 -6.54 -0.45 -0.24
CA VAL A 183 -6.37 0.97 -0.59
C VAL A 183 -5.32 1.65 0.32
N LEU A 184 -5.36 1.38 1.63
CA LEU A 184 -4.42 1.95 2.60
C LEU A 184 -3.00 1.40 2.43
N GLY A 185 -2.87 0.10 2.12
CA GLY A 185 -1.56 -0.51 1.86
C GLY A 185 -0.81 0.17 0.71
N ASP A 186 -1.50 0.43 -0.40
CA ASP A 186 -0.91 1.15 -1.55
C ASP A 186 -0.56 2.60 -1.21
N GLN A 187 -1.36 3.30 -0.40
CA GLN A 187 -1.05 4.66 0.04
C GLN A 187 0.21 4.72 0.91
N VAL A 188 0.30 3.85 1.92
CA VAL A 188 1.49 3.78 2.79
C VAL A 188 2.74 3.45 1.98
N SER A 189 2.63 2.52 1.03
CA SER A 189 3.70 2.17 0.08
C SER A 189 4.16 3.41 -0.69
N ARG A 190 3.25 4.17 -1.31
CA ARG A 190 3.58 5.40 -2.08
C ARG A 190 4.33 6.41 -1.23
N ILE A 191 3.85 6.70 -0.03
CA ILE A 191 4.47 7.69 0.86
C ILE A 191 5.87 7.25 1.26
N ARG A 192 6.01 5.99 1.68
CA ARG A 192 7.28 5.40 2.07
C ARG A 192 8.29 5.48 0.93
N MET A 193 7.92 5.07 -0.28
CA MET A 193 8.83 5.13 -1.44
C MET A 193 9.19 6.55 -1.86
N THR A 194 8.28 7.50 -1.64
CA THR A 194 8.56 8.92 -1.89
C THR A 194 9.52 9.51 -0.89
N ALA A 195 9.35 9.18 0.39
CA ALA A 195 10.29 9.57 1.43
C ALA A 195 11.69 9.04 1.11
N TYR A 196 11.79 7.78 0.65
CA TYR A 196 13.06 7.18 0.23
C TYR A 196 13.65 7.79 -1.04
N ALA A 197 12.84 8.26 -1.99
CA ALA A 197 13.34 8.93 -3.18
C ALA A 197 14.02 10.29 -2.88
N ILE A 198 13.63 10.97 -1.80
CA ILE A 198 14.19 12.27 -1.40
C ILE A 198 15.25 12.11 -0.30
N ALA A 199 15.03 11.20 0.64
CA ALA A 199 15.88 10.88 1.77
C ALA A 199 16.19 9.37 1.80
N PRO A 200 17.06 8.87 0.89
CA PRO A 200 17.43 7.45 0.81
C PRO A 200 17.97 6.88 2.12
N GLU A 201 18.56 7.72 2.97
CA GLU A 201 19.08 7.38 4.29
C GLU A 201 18.04 6.93 5.31
N LEU A 202 16.75 7.14 5.04
CA LEU A 202 15.66 6.58 5.84
C LEU A 202 15.51 5.07 5.68
N ALA A 203 16.06 4.48 4.61
CA ALA A 203 16.11 3.04 4.41
C ALA A 203 17.30 2.45 5.16
N SER A 204 17.07 1.35 5.88
CA SER A 204 18.13 0.65 6.60
C SER A 204 19.21 0.16 5.62
N PRO A 205 20.51 0.32 5.92
CA PRO A 205 21.54 -0.25 5.06
C PRO A 205 21.42 -1.78 5.03
N LEU A 206 21.62 -2.39 3.86
CA LEU A 206 21.72 -3.83 3.73
C LEU A 206 22.86 -4.32 4.63
N SER A 207 22.52 -5.13 5.63
CA SER A 207 23.49 -5.69 6.57
C SER A 207 24.03 -7.00 6.03
N ALA A 208 25.10 -6.93 5.25
CA ALA A 208 25.82 -8.09 4.77
C ALA A 208 27.30 -7.76 4.53
N THR A 209 28.17 -8.74 4.76
CA THR A 209 29.56 -8.66 4.31
C THR A 209 29.57 -8.83 2.79
N PRO A 210 30.13 -7.88 2.02
CA PRO A 210 30.17 -7.98 0.56
C PRO A 210 30.86 -9.26 0.09
N ALA A 211 30.31 -9.90 -0.93
CA ALA A 211 30.92 -11.08 -1.53
C ALA A 211 32.27 -10.75 -2.18
N GLU A 212 33.21 -11.68 -2.05
CA GLU A 212 34.47 -11.67 -2.79
C GLU A 212 34.36 -12.59 -4.01
N GLY A 213 35.09 -12.27 -5.07
CA GLY A 213 35.11 -13.08 -6.29
C GLY A 213 35.31 -12.23 -7.54
N LYS A 214 34.69 -12.65 -8.63
CA LYS A 214 34.84 -12.00 -9.92
C LYS A 214 33.79 -10.90 -10.10
N ARG A 215 34.26 -9.72 -10.48
CA ARG A 215 33.41 -8.60 -10.87
C ARG A 215 32.93 -8.77 -12.30
N TYR A 216 31.64 -8.56 -12.51
CA TYR A 216 30.97 -8.50 -13.80
C TYR A 216 30.35 -7.12 -13.96
N ASP A 217 30.64 -6.47 -15.09
CA ASP A 217 30.01 -5.22 -15.47
C ASP A 217 28.95 -5.51 -16.54
N PHE A 218 27.76 -5.00 -16.30
CA PHE A 218 26.63 -4.97 -17.23
C PHE A 218 26.32 -3.51 -17.55
N GLN A 219 25.44 -3.27 -18.52
CA GLN A 219 25.09 -1.93 -19.03
C GLN A 219 25.30 -0.77 -18.04
N GLU A 220 24.39 -0.60 -17.08
CA GLU A 220 24.47 0.45 -16.04
C GLU A 220 24.67 -0.11 -14.63
N ALA A 221 25.20 -1.34 -14.52
CA ALA A 221 25.36 -1.98 -13.21
C ALA A 221 26.60 -2.86 -13.14
N SER A 222 27.14 -3.03 -11.95
CA SER A 222 28.19 -4.01 -11.70
C SER A 222 27.85 -4.88 -10.51
N LEU A 223 28.30 -6.12 -10.55
CA LEU A 223 28.06 -7.11 -9.49
C LEU A 223 29.30 -7.98 -9.33
N THR A 224 29.69 -8.23 -8.08
CA THR A 224 30.74 -9.22 -7.76
C THR A 224 30.07 -10.49 -7.28
N VAL A 225 30.42 -11.60 -7.92
CA VAL A 225 29.85 -12.91 -7.64
C VAL A 225 30.98 -13.88 -7.25
N PRO A 226 30.77 -14.75 -6.25
CA PRO A 226 31.74 -15.79 -5.88
C PRO A 226 32.16 -16.67 -7.05
N GLU A 227 33.38 -17.19 -7.00
CA GLU A 227 34.01 -17.90 -8.13
C GLU A 227 33.33 -19.22 -8.52
N ASP A 228 32.53 -19.80 -7.62
CA ASP A 228 31.76 -21.03 -7.85
C ASP A 228 30.52 -20.81 -8.74
N TRP A 229 30.14 -19.54 -8.99
CA TRP A 229 29.03 -19.21 -9.88
C TRP A 229 29.47 -19.10 -11.34
N THR A 230 28.83 -19.88 -12.20
CA THR A 230 29.08 -19.89 -13.64
C THR A 230 28.23 -18.83 -14.32
N TYR A 231 28.86 -17.93 -15.06
CA TYR A 231 28.18 -16.89 -15.84
C TYR A 231 27.74 -17.39 -17.22
N SER A 232 26.51 -17.05 -17.62
CA SER A 232 26.00 -17.26 -18.98
C SER A 232 25.01 -16.17 -19.41
N VAL A 233 24.72 -16.11 -20.72
CA VAL A 233 23.70 -15.23 -21.32
C VAL A 233 22.75 -16.10 -22.13
N ARG A 234 21.48 -16.16 -21.74
CA ARG A 234 20.50 -17.10 -22.30
C ARG A 234 19.61 -16.51 -23.40
N GLY A 235 19.66 -15.19 -23.62
CA GLY A 235 18.81 -14.50 -24.59
C GLY A 235 17.33 -14.44 -24.20
N ILE A 236 17.01 -14.62 -22.91
CA ILE A 236 15.66 -14.48 -22.38
C ILE A 236 15.31 -12.98 -22.34
N ALA A 237 14.13 -12.61 -22.84
CA ALA A 237 13.70 -11.22 -22.87
C ALA A 237 13.65 -10.63 -21.45
N GLY A 238 14.36 -9.51 -21.25
CA GLY A 238 14.48 -8.85 -19.95
C GLY A 238 15.55 -9.43 -19.03
N GLU A 239 16.24 -10.53 -19.39
CA GLU A 239 17.41 -11.02 -18.65
C GLU A 239 18.69 -10.50 -19.30
N ILE A 240 19.52 -9.79 -18.51
CA ILE A 240 20.80 -9.25 -19.01
C ILE A 240 22.01 -10.06 -18.54
N ALA A 241 21.86 -10.86 -17.49
CA ALA A 241 22.89 -11.79 -17.02
C ALA A 241 22.26 -12.96 -16.26
N HIS A 242 22.86 -14.13 -16.38
CA HIS A 242 22.51 -15.33 -15.62
C HIS A 242 23.75 -15.91 -14.95
N PHE A 243 23.60 -16.28 -13.70
CA PHE A 243 24.61 -16.99 -12.94
C PHE A 243 24.01 -18.25 -12.34
N GLU A 244 24.75 -19.34 -12.34
CA GLU A 244 24.28 -20.61 -11.78
C GLU A 244 25.38 -21.36 -11.03
N THR A 245 24.97 -22.09 -10.01
CA THR A 245 25.74 -23.15 -9.35
C THR A 245 24.97 -24.46 -9.49
N ALA A 246 25.49 -25.55 -8.90
CA ALA A 246 24.76 -26.83 -8.86
C ALA A 246 23.41 -26.74 -8.12
N SER A 247 23.22 -25.75 -7.25
CA SER A 247 22.05 -25.63 -6.37
C SER A 247 21.45 -24.23 -6.29
N ALA A 248 21.87 -23.29 -7.13
CA ALA A 248 21.32 -21.93 -7.14
C ALA A 248 21.38 -21.28 -8.51
N THR A 249 20.47 -20.34 -8.76
CA THR A 249 20.49 -19.45 -9.91
C THR A 249 20.29 -18.00 -9.48
N LEU A 250 20.92 -17.08 -10.21
CA LEU A 250 20.77 -15.64 -10.08
C LEU A 250 20.50 -15.08 -11.48
N ASN A 251 19.33 -14.47 -11.65
CA ASN A 251 19.01 -13.72 -12.86
C ASN A 251 19.15 -12.22 -12.56
N VAL A 252 19.84 -11.50 -13.44
CA VAL A 252 19.80 -10.03 -13.45
C VAL A 252 18.77 -9.63 -14.48
N ALA A 253 17.61 -9.18 -14.01
CA ALA A 253 16.46 -8.85 -14.82
C ALA A 253 16.28 -7.34 -14.95
N VAL A 254 15.85 -6.87 -16.12
CA VAL A 254 15.54 -5.47 -16.44
C VAL A 254 14.13 -5.42 -17.00
N LEU A 255 13.33 -4.50 -16.47
CA LEU A 255 11.97 -4.26 -16.93
C LEU A 255 11.66 -2.77 -16.88
N ARG A 256 10.97 -2.28 -17.91
CA ARG A 256 10.42 -0.93 -17.88
C ARG A 256 9.17 -0.93 -16.99
N PRO A 257 9.13 -0.14 -15.90
CA PRO A 257 7.96 -0.06 -15.05
C PRO A 257 6.76 0.52 -15.80
N GLU A 258 5.56 0.19 -15.35
CA GLU A 258 4.34 0.90 -15.75
C GLU A 258 4.39 2.36 -15.29
N ASP A 259 3.69 3.25 -16.02
CA ASP A 259 3.60 4.65 -15.64
C ASP A 259 3.04 4.79 -14.22
N LEU A 260 3.71 5.59 -13.39
CA LEU A 260 3.36 5.81 -11.97
C LEU A 260 3.44 4.56 -11.08
N ALA A 261 4.11 3.48 -11.52
CA ALA A 261 4.42 2.35 -10.68
C ALA A 261 5.27 2.78 -9.47
N THR A 262 4.87 2.32 -8.28
CA THR A 262 5.72 2.40 -7.10
C THR A 262 6.81 1.34 -7.18
N MET A 263 7.91 1.53 -6.45
CA MET A 263 8.97 0.53 -6.34
C MET A 263 8.44 -0.81 -5.79
N ASP A 264 7.44 -0.79 -4.89
CA ASP A 264 6.76 -2.00 -4.43
C ASP A 264 6.00 -2.70 -5.58
N SER A 265 5.19 -1.95 -6.35
CA SER A 265 4.45 -2.53 -7.48
C SER A 265 5.37 -3.03 -8.60
N PHE A 266 6.51 -2.37 -8.80
CA PHE A 266 7.56 -2.82 -9.71
C PHE A 266 8.19 -4.13 -9.22
N ALA A 267 8.52 -4.24 -7.92
CA ALA A 267 9.06 -5.46 -7.33
C ALA A 267 8.10 -6.65 -7.51
N ASP A 268 6.79 -6.42 -7.36
CA ASP A 268 5.75 -7.42 -7.62
C ASP A 268 5.62 -7.78 -9.11
N GLN A 269 5.75 -6.79 -10.00
CA GLN A 269 5.68 -6.99 -11.44
C GLN A 269 6.85 -7.84 -11.93
N ILE A 270 8.08 -7.49 -11.55
CA ILE A 270 9.30 -8.18 -12.01
C ILE A 270 9.43 -9.57 -11.38
N ALA A 271 8.92 -9.78 -10.15
CA ALA A 271 8.93 -11.08 -9.49
C ALA A 271 7.88 -12.07 -10.04
N ARG A 272 6.94 -11.63 -10.88
CA ARG A 272 5.75 -12.42 -11.23
C ARG A 272 6.10 -13.73 -11.92
N SER A 273 7.07 -13.74 -12.82
CA SER A 273 7.54 -14.96 -13.50
C SER A 273 8.22 -15.92 -12.53
N GLU A 274 9.06 -15.40 -11.64
CA GLU A 274 9.80 -16.18 -10.65
C GLU A 274 8.89 -16.83 -9.60
N ARG A 275 7.77 -16.18 -9.29
CA ARG A 275 6.79 -16.65 -8.29
C ARG A 275 5.66 -17.49 -8.89
N LEU A 276 5.59 -17.64 -10.21
CA LEU A 276 4.51 -18.41 -10.84
C LEU A 276 4.61 -19.89 -10.42
N GLY A 277 3.55 -20.44 -9.83
CA GLY A 277 3.54 -21.83 -9.35
C GLY A 277 4.28 -22.07 -8.03
N PHE A 278 4.89 -21.03 -7.44
CA PHE A 278 5.52 -21.12 -6.13
C PHE A 278 4.49 -20.97 -5.00
N SER A 279 4.56 -21.86 -4.01
CA SER A 279 3.74 -21.82 -2.81
C SER A 279 4.63 -21.45 -1.62
N ALA A 280 4.53 -20.19 -1.19
CA ALA A 280 5.31 -19.64 -0.08
C ALA A 280 4.75 -20.13 1.27
N ALA A 281 5.61 -20.73 2.10
CA ALA A 281 5.35 -20.95 3.52
C ALA A 281 5.75 -19.73 4.36
N ARG A 282 6.82 -19.04 3.94
CA ARG A 282 7.31 -17.77 4.49
C ARG A 282 7.45 -16.76 3.36
N ASN A 283 7.00 -15.53 3.57
CA ASN A 283 7.12 -14.43 2.61
C ASN A 283 7.31 -13.12 3.38
N GLU A 284 8.46 -12.48 3.20
CA GLU A 284 8.88 -11.28 3.88
C GLU A 284 9.30 -10.23 2.85
N ARG A 285 8.95 -8.97 3.12
CA ARG A 285 9.39 -7.82 2.33
C ARG A 285 10.00 -6.77 3.26
N SER A 286 11.23 -6.36 2.97
CA SER A 286 11.89 -5.22 3.57
C SER A 286 12.24 -4.18 2.50
N VAL A 287 12.58 -2.97 2.94
CA VAL A 287 13.15 -1.93 2.08
C VAL A 287 14.50 -1.58 2.65
N GLU A 288 15.53 -1.76 1.83
CA GLU A 288 16.91 -1.66 2.25
C GLU A 288 17.67 -0.69 1.34
N ARG A 289 18.82 -0.22 1.80
CA ARG A 289 19.72 0.63 1.03
C ARG A 289 20.96 -0.16 0.65
N ILE A 290 21.19 -0.30 -0.64
CA ILE A 290 22.32 -1.01 -1.26
C ILE A 290 23.16 0.03 -1.98
N ASN A 291 24.40 0.25 -1.52
CA ASN A 291 25.34 1.19 -2.12
C ASN A 291 24.75 2.57 -2.47
N GLY A 292 23.94 3.11 -1.56
CA GLY A 292 23.31 4.43 -1.70
C GLY A 292 21.96 4.44 -2.43
N VAL A 293 21.54 3.32 -3.02
CA VAL A 293 20.27 3.18 -3.74
C VAL A 293 19.27 2.39 -2.90
N VAL A 294 18.00 2.78 -2.96
CA VAL A 294 16.92 2.11 -2.23
C VAL A 294 16.44 0.91 -3.05
N ALA A 295 16.31 -0.24 -2.40
CA ALA A 295 15.88 -1.49 -3.01
C ALA A 295 14.75 -2.13 -2.18
N VAL A 296 13.80 -2.79 -2.85
CA VAL A 296 12.87 -3.72 -2.21
C VAL A 296 13.56 -5.07 -2.11
N ASP A 297 13.68 -5.60 -0.90
CA ASP A 297 14.21 -6.93 -0.61
C ASP A 297 13.05 -7.87 -0.26
N ASP A 298 12.78 -8.79 -1.17
CA ASP A 298 11.75 -9.82 -1.04
C ASP A 298 12.40 -11.15 -0.73
N ARG A 299 11.98 -11.80 0.36
CA ARG A 299 12.45 -13.14 0.75
C ARG A 299 11.25 -14.07 0.83
N ALA A 300 11.32 -15.20 0.15
CA ALA A 300 10.26 -16.18 0.22
C ALA A 300 10.84 -17.58 0.31
N ASP A 301 10.30 -18.40 1.20
CA ASP A 301 10.70 -19.79 1.39
C ASP A 301 9.46 -20.68 1.29
N GLY A 302 9.57 -21.77 0.54
CA GLY A 302 8.39 -22.53 0.15
C GLY A 302 8.68 -23.63 -0.86
N THR A 303 7.69 -23.96 -1.67
CA THR A 303 7.78 -25.09 -2.60
C THR A 303 7.40 -24.71 -4.03
N TYR A 304 8.07 -25.32 -4.99
CA TYR A 304 7.72 -25.29 -6.41
C TYR A 304 7.74 -26.74 -6.92
N GLU A 305 6.63 -27.22 -7.48
CA GLU A 305 6.52 -28.61 -7.95
C GLU A 305 6.99 -29.65 -6.89
N ALA A 306 6.59 -29.44 -5.63
CA ALA A 306 6.96 -30.24 -4.45
C ALA A 306 8.46 -30.24 -4.07
N ARG A 307 9.29 -29.43 -4.74
CA ARG A 307 10.69 -29.20 -4.38
C ARG A 307 10.82 -27.99 -3.45
N HIS A 308 11.72 -28.05 -2.48
CA HIS A 308 11.97 -26.93 -1.57
C HIS A 308 12.77 -25.85 -2.28
N ILE A 309 12.26 -24.62 -2.30
CA ILE A 309 12.88 -23.48 -2.99
C ILE A 309 12.89 -22.27 -2.04
N ALA A 310 14.06 -21.65 -1.90
CA ALA A 310 14.19 -20.34 -1.29
C ALA A 310 14.44 -19.29 -2.40
N LEU A 311 13.61 -18.25 -2.42
CA LEU A 311 13.67 -17.12 -3.35
C LEU A 311 14.09 -15.87 -2.60
N ARG A 312 15.04 -15.11 -3.16
CA ARG A 312 15.31 -13.75 -2.70
C ARG A 312 15.43 -12.81 -3.89
N GLN A 313 14.78 -11.65 -3.82
CA GLN A 313 14.83 -10.65 -4.88
C GLN A 313 15.20 -9.29 -4.31
N PHE A 314 16.14 -8.60 -4.96
CA PHE A 314 16.41 -7.19 -4.72
C PHE A 314 15.99 -6.40 -5.95
N ALA A 315 14.96 -5.54 -5.84
CA ALA A 315 14.45 -4.74 -6.93
C ALA A 315 14.75 -3.25 -6.70
N ILE A 316 15.39 -2.63 -7.69
CA ILE A 316 15.71 -1.21 -7.72
C ILE A 316 14.95 -0.56 -8.86
N LEU A 317 14.41 0.63 -8.61
CA LEU A 317 13.81 1.48 -9.64
C LEU A 317 14.51 2.84 -9.67
N VAL A 318 15.17 3.16 -10.77
CA VAL A 318 15.84 4.46 -10.98
C VAL A 318 15.21 5.14 -12.20
N ARG A 319 14.55 6.28 -11.94
CA ARG A 319 13.85 7.06 -12.99
C ARG A 319 12.83 6.21 -13.75
N THR A 320 13.12 5.87 -14.99
CA THR A 320 12.23 5.13 -15.91
C THR A 320 12.68 3.69 -16.16
N GLU A 321 13.71 3.23 -15.46
CA GLU A 321 14.29 1.90 -15.62
C GLU A 321 14.32 1.17 -14.29
N GLY A 322 13.96 -0.10 -14.33
CA GLY A 322 13.96 -0.97 -13.17
C GLY A 322 14.82 -2.20 -13.42
N MET A 323 15.56 -2.60 -12.40
CA MET A 323 16.42 -3.78 -12.42
C MET A 323 16.19 -4.60 -11.16
N ALA A 324 16.28 -5.93 -11.26
CA ALA A 324 16.23 -6.82 -10.12
C ALA A 324 17.32 -7.90 -10.17
N LEU A 325 17.86 -8.22 -9.00
CA LEU A 325 18.63 -9.44 -8.76
C LEU A 325 17.65 -10.49 -8.24
N GLN A 326 17.46 -11.58 -8.98
CA GLN A 326 16.50 -12.63 -8.67
C GLN A 326 17.23 -13.93 -8.36
N PHE A 327 17.33 -14.27 -7.07
CA PHE A 327 17.97 -15.47 -6.58
C PHE A 327 16.95 -16.57 -6.35
N ARG A 328 17.33 -17.78 -6.75
CA ARG A 328 16.59 -19.02 -6.49
C ARG A 328 17.57 -20.08 -6.03
N PHE A 329 17.31 -20.65 -4.85
CA PHE A 329 18.09 -21.73 -4.26
C PHE A 329 17.25 -22.99 -4.23
N PHE A 330 17.84 -24.10 -4.68
CA PHE A 330 17.18 -25.40 -4.80
C PHE A 330 17.58 -26.31 -3.65
N ASP A 331 16.57 -26.80 -2.91
CA ASP A 331 16.72 -27.63 -1.71
C ASP A 331 17.81 -27.12 -0.75
N PRO A 332 17.80 -25.81 -0.38
CA PRO A 332 18.81 -25.29 0.52
C PRO A 332 18.70 -25.97 1.89
N PRO A 333 19.82 -26.47 2.46
CA PRO A 333 19.80 -27.08 3.79
C PRO A 333 19.44 -26.06 4.89
N ASP A 334 19.72 -24.78 4.63
CA ASP A 334 19.37 -23.64 5.46
C ASP A 334 18.99 -22.46 4.55
N ALA A 335 17.71 -22.05 4.61
CA ALA A 335 17.20 -20.94 3.82
C ALA A 335 17.78 -19.59 4.26
N ASP A 336 18.06 -19.39 5.55
CA ASP A 336 18.62 -18.13 6.04
C ASP A 336 20.09 -17.97 5.61
N ALA A 337 20.86 -19.07 5.55
CA ALA A 337 22.20 -19.07 4.97
C ALA A 337 22.18 -18.76 3.46
N ALA A 338 21.23 -19.34 2.71
CA ALA A 338 21.02 -19.03 1.31
C ALA A 338 20.66 -17.55 1.10
N PHE A 339 19.76 -17.02 1.92
CA PHE A 339 19.44 -15.59 1.92
C PHE A 339 20.67 -14.74 2.24
N ALA A 340 21.49 -15.11 3.21
CA ALA A 340 22.72 -14.39 3.54
C ALA A 340 23.72 -14.35 2.37
N GLN A 341 23.86 -15.46 1.61
CA GLN A 341 24.69 -15.48 0.39
C GLN A 341 24.16 -14.51 -0.66
N ALA A 342 22.84 -14.52 -0.92
CA ALA A 342 22.21 -13.56 -1.84
C ALA A 342 22.43 -12.11 -1.40
N ALA A 343 22.35 -11.82 -0.09
CA ALA A 343 22.66 -10.50 0.46
C ALA A 343 24.13 -10.10 0.28
N ALA A 344 25.07 -11.02 0.48
CA ALA A 344 26.49 -10.75 0.28
C ALA A 344 26.79 -10.38 -1.18
N ILE A 345 26.19 -11.09 -2.14
CA ILE A 345 26.30 -10.76 -3.57
C ILE A 345 25.64 -9.41 -3.85
N ALA A 346 24.41 -9.19 -3.39
CA ALA A 346 23.69 -7.94 -3.61
C ALA A 346 24.39 -6.72 -2.98
N ALA A 347 25.13 -6.88 -1.87
CA ALA A 347 25.92 -5.81 -1.26
C ALA A 347 27.04 -5.29 -2.16
N THR A 348 27.42 -6.04 -3.21
CA THR A 348 28.42 -5.61 -4.21
C THR A 348 27.77 -4.92 -5.41
N TRP A 349 26.43 -4.84 -5.45
CA TRP A 349 25.68 -4.31 -6.57
C TRP A 349 25.78 -2.79 -6.62
N HIS A 350 26.37 -2.27 -7.70
CA HIS A 350 26.41 -0.83 -7.97
C HIS A 350 25.55 -0.53 -9.20
N PHE A 351 24.79 0.56 -9.13
CA PHE A 351 23.94 1.05 -10.21
C PHE A 351 24.39 2.46 -10.61
N GLY A 352 24.57 2.70 -11.91
CA GLY A 352 25.22 3.89 -12.47
C GLY A 352 26.73 3.73 -12.65
N THR A 353 27.34 4.60 -13.48
CA THR A 353 28.80 4.63 -13.65
C THR A 353 29.46 4.90 -12.29
N ALA A 354 30.34 4.00 -11.85
CA ALA A 354 31.18 4.21 -10.67
C ALA A 354 31.89 5.59 -10.76
N PRO A 355 32.10 6.29 -9.63
CA PRO A 355 32.85 7.55 -9.62
C PRO A 355 34.25 7.41 -10.22
#